data_AF-A0A250XUR2-F1
#
_entry.id   AF-A0A250XUR2-F1
#
_cell.length_a   1.000
_cell.length_b   1.000
_cell.length_c   1.000
_cell.angle_alpha   90.00
_cell.angle_beta   90.00
_cell.angle_gamma   90.00
#
_symmetry.space_group_name_H-M   'P 1'
#
loop_
_entity.id
_entity.type
_entity.pdbx_description
1 polymer ?
#
loop_
_entity_poly.entity_id
_entity_poly.type
_entity_poly.pdbx_seq_one_letter_code
_entity_poly.pdbx_strand_id
1 'polypeptide(L)'
;MVETERVRLSLLEEKVVDVLQLLQRLRDLNISKRTLGKILLCTLDTCRDPTQEARSGPLAILDALYQALAGCELLQRQPSAAAGPALTNPLLVSC
;
A
#
# COMPACT_ATOMS: atom_id res chain seq x y z
N MET A 1 29.01 19.06 1.66
CA MET A 1 27.68 19.43 1.12
C MET A 1 27.20 18.47 0.03
N VAL A 2 28.05 18.10 -0.95
CA VAL A 2 27.68 17.14 -2.02
C VAL A 2 27.26 15.77 -1.48
N GLU A 3 27.89 15.27 -0.41
CA GLU A 3 27.55 13.97 0.17
C GLU A 3 26.11 13.91 0.71
N THR A 4 25.64 14.98 1.34
CA THR A 4 24.27 15.07 1.87
C THR A 4 23.24 15.10 0.75
N GLU A 5 23.55 15.76 -0.36
CA GLU A 5 22.69 15.82 -1.53
C GLU A 5 22.63 14.47 -2.25
N ARG A 6 23.78 13.78 -2.39
CA ARG A 6 23.82 12.40 -2.90
C ARG A 6 22.95 11.48 -2.05
N VAL A 7 23.10 11.52 -0.72
CA VAL A 7 22.28 10.70 0.19
C VAL A 7 20.79 11.01 0.00
N ARG A 8 20.41 12.29 -0.10
CA ARG A 8 19.01 12.68 -0.32
C ARG A 8 18.46 12.16 -1.65
N LEU A 9 19.27 12.19 -2.71
CA LEU A 9 18.90 11.67 -4.03
C LEU A 9 18.77 10.15 -4.01
N SER A 10 19.70 9.43 -3.37
CA SER A 10 19.62 7.98 -3.22
C SER A 10 18.37 7.54 -2.46
N LEU A 11 18.04 8.23 -1.36
CA LEU A 11 16.80 7.97 -0.61
C LEU A 11 15.55 8.22 -1.46
N LEU A 12 15.56 9.28 -2.27
CA LEU A 12 14.46 9.58 -3.18
C LEU A 12 14.30 8.47 -4.22
N GLU A 13 15.40 8.02 -4.83
CA GLU A 13 15.41 6.95 -5.82
C GLU A 13 14.87 5.65 -5.24
N GLU A 14 15.35 5.25 -4.05
CA GLU A 14 14.86 4.08 -3.32
C GLU A 14 13.35 4.15 -3.07
N LYS A 15 12.85 5.30 -2.58
CA LYS A 15 11.41 5.48 -2.35
C LYS A 15 10.57 5.46 -3.62
N VAL A 16 11.08 5.99 -4.74
CA VAL A 16 10.41 5.90 -6.03
C VAL A 16 10.30 4.43 -6.47
N VAL A 17 11.37 3.65 -6.33
CA VAL A 17 11.37 2.22 -6.66
C VAL A 17 10.32 1.48 -5.82
N ASP A 18 10.26 1.72 -4.51
CA ASP A 18 9.27 1.10 -3.63
C ASP A 18 7.83 1.39 -4.06
N VAL A 19 7.52 2.67 -4.36
CA VAL A 19 6.19 3.08 -4.83
C VAL A 19 5.85 2.41 -6.16
N LEU A 20 6.79 2.35 -7.10
CA LEU A 20 6.56 1.71 -8.41
C LEU A 20 6.29 0.21 -8.28
N GLN A 21 7.07 -0.50 -7.46
CA GLN A 21 6.87 -1.93 -7.19
C GLN A 21 5.49 -2.19 -6.57
N LEU A 22 5.07 -1.33 -5.64
CA LEU A 22 3.77 -1.44 -4.98
C LEU A 22 2.61 -1.18 -5.95
N LEU A 23 2.72 -0.17 -6.80
CA LEU A 23 1.75 0.10 -7.87
C LEU A 23 1.63 -1.07 -8.84
N GLN A 24 2.75 -1.71 -9.17
CA GLN A 24 2.76 -2.90 -10.03
C GLN A 24 2.04 -4.07 -9.34
N ARG A 25 2.36 -4.36 -8.08
CA ARG A 25 1.71 -5.42 -7.30
C ARG A 25 0.19 -5.20 -7.17
N LEU A 26 -0.24 -3.96 -6.93
CA LEU A 26 -1.67 -3.62 -6.86
C LEU A 26 -2.38 -3.84 -8.20
N ARG A 27 -1.69 -3.55 -9.31
CA ARG A 27 -2.20 -3.84 -10.66
C ARG A 27 -2.31 -5.34 -10.91
N ASP A 28 -1.33 -6.11 -10.48
CA ASP A 28 -1.34 -7.58 -10.58
C ASP A 28 -2.45 -8.21 -9.73
N LEU A 29 -2.88 -7.53 -8.65
CA LEU A 29 -4.07 -7.86 -7.85
C LEU A 29 -5.39 -7.38 -8.47
N ASN A 30 -5.39 -6.95 -9.75
CA ASN A 30 -6.57 -6.46 -10.48
C ASN A 30 -7.26 -5.25 -9.85
N ILE A 31 -6.55 -4.40 -9.08
CA ILE A 31 -7.11 -3.14 -8.62
C ILE A 31 -7.40 -2.24 -9.83
N SER A 32 -8.63 -1.72 -9.88
CA SER A 32 -9.03 -0.87 -10.98
C SER A 32 -8.16 0.39 -11.06
N LYS A 33 -7.84 0.82 -12.29
CA LYS A 33 -7.13 2.10 -12.53
C LYS A 33 -7.83 3.29 -11.85
N ARG A 34 -9.17 3.23 -11.74
CA ARG A 34 -9.97 4.26 -11.07
C ARG A 34 -9.73 4.28 -9.56
N THR A 35 -9.70 3.12 -8.91
CA THR A 35 -9.44 3.01 -7.46
C THR A 35 -8.03 3.50 -7.16
N LEU A 36 -7.04 3.04 -7.93
CA LEU A 36 -5.66 3.47 -7.80
C LEU A 36 -5.52 4.99 -7.99
N GLY A 37 -6.14 5.53 -9.04
CA GLY A 37 -6.15 6.97 -9.31
C GLY A 37 -6.79 7.79 -8.19
N LYS A 38 -7.88 7.30 -7.57
CA LYS A 38 -8.49 7.95 -6.40
C LYS A 38 -7.52 8.01 -5.22
N ILE A 39 -6.85 6.91 -4.90
CA ILE A 39 -5.88 6.85 -3.78
C ILE A 39 -4.74 7.84 -4.02
N LEU A 40 -4.18 7.84 -5.24
CA LEU A 40 -3.11 8.76 -5.63
C LEU A 40 -3.56 10.22 -5.49
N LEU A 41 -4.74 10.55 -6.01
CA LEU A 41 -5.27 11.91 -5.98
C LEU A 41 -5.54 12.39 -4.55
N CYS A 42 -6.24 11.59 -3.74
CA CYS A 42 -6.50 11.93 -2.34
C CYS A 42 -5.22 12.13 -1.52
N THR A 43 -4.19 11.32 -1.78
CA THR A 43 -2.90 11.46 -1.10
C THR A 43 -2.21 12.76 -1.49
N LEU A 44 -2.18 13.10 -2.78
CA LEU A 44 -1.59 14.35 -3.27
C LEU A 44 -2.35 15.58 -2.76
N ASP A 45 -3.69 15.53 -2.70
CA ASP A 45 -4.51 16.60 -2.13
C ASP A 45 -4.21 16.81 -0.64
N THR A 46 -3.98 15.74 0.12
CA THR A 46 -3.59 15.81 1.53
C THR A 46 -2.20 16.43 1.70
N CYS A 47 -1.27 16.14 0.78
CA CYS A 47 0.07 16.74 0.80
C CYS A 47 0.09 18.23 0.39
N ARG A 48 -0.96 18.71 -0.29
CA ARG A 48 -1.09 20.10 -0.73
C ARG A 48 -1.61 21.03 0.37
N ASP A 49 -2.09 20.48 1.49
CA ASP A 49 -2.62 21.28 2.59
C ASP A 49 -1.54 22.22 3.14
N PRO A 50 -1.71 23.56 3.01
CA PRO A 50 -0.72 24.53 3.43
C PRO A 50 -0.50 24.52 4.95
N THR A 51 -1.42 23.94 5.73
CA THR A 51 -1.21 23.75 7.17
C THR A 51 -0.15 22.67 7.48
N GLN A 52 0.22 21.83 6.50
CA GLN A 52 1.25 20.80 6.59
C GLN A 52 2.56 21.16 5.86
N GLU A 53 2.83 22.44 5.57
CA GLU A 53 4.04 22.88 4.83
C GLU A 53 5.37 22.35 5.40
N ALA A 54 5.46 22.04 6.69
CA ALA A 54 6.66 21.42 7.27
C ALA A 54 6.92 19.97 6.81
N ARG A 55 5.92 19.31 6.21
CA ARG A 55 5.93 17.92 5.72
C ARG A 55 5.80 17.80 4.19
N SER A 56 5.80 18.90 3.44
CA SER A 56 5.50 18.91 1.99
C SER A 56 6.70 18.65 1.08
N GLY A 57 7.76 18.01 1.59
CA GLY A 57 8.94 17.65 0.80
C GLY A 57 8.66 16.47 -0.16
N PRO A 58 9.40 16.35 -1.28
CA PRO A 58 9.23 15.24 -2.24
C PRO A 58 9.30 13.84 -1.60
N LEU A 59 10.21 13.66 -0.64
CA LEU A 59 10.36 12.39 0.08
C LEU A 59 9.13 12.07 0.95
N ALA A 60 8.57 13.07 1.62
CA ALA A 60 7.39 12.88 2.46
C ALA A 60 6.12 12.59 1.63
N ILE A 61 6.03 13.17 0.42
CA ILE A 61 4.97 12.83 -0.55
C ILE A 61 5.10 11.36 -0.97
N LEU A 62 6.31 10.90 -1.28
CA LEU A 62 6.55 9.49 -1.63
C LEU A 62 6.26 8.55 -0.46
N ASP A 63 6.62 8.93 0.77
CA ASP A 63 6.28 8.16 1.98
C ASP A 63 4.78 8.06 2.18
N ALA A 64 4.04 9.18 2.05
CA ALA A 64 2.58 9.18 2.17
C ALA A 64 1.93 8.30 1.10
N LEU A 65 2.42 8.37 -0.15
CA LEU A 65 1.96 7.51 -1.24
C LEU A 65 2.24 6.04 -0.95
N TYR A 66 3.45 5.71 -0.49
CA TYR A 66 3.80 4.35 -0.11
C TYR A 66 2.84 3.82 0.97
N GLN A 67 2.60 4.59 2.03
CA GLN A 67 1.70 4.20 3.13
C GLN A 67 0.26 4.00 2.64
N ALA A 68 -0.27 4.92 1.82
CA ALA A 68 -1.62 4.83 1.29
C ALA A 68 -1.81 3.61 0.38
N LEU A 69 -0.81 3.32 -0.45
CA LEU A 69 -0.82 2.15 -1.34
C LEU A 69 -0.63 0.85 -0.55
N ALA A 70 0.22 0.84 0.48
CA ALA A 70 0.50 -0.34 1.31
C ALA A 70 -0.70 -0.69 2.20
N GLY A 71 -1.47 0.32 2.61
CA GLY A 71 -2.72 0.18 3.35
C GLY A 71 -3.90 -0.32 2.52
N CYS A 72 -3.77 -0.55 1.22
CA CYS A 72 -4.81 -1.20 0.42
C CYS A 72 -5.06 -2.61 0.96
N GLU A 73 -6.22 -2.85 1.57
CA GLU A 73 -6.62 -4.11 2.23
C GLU A 73 -6.41 -5.38 1.37
N LEU A 74 -6.35 -5.23 0.05
CA LEU A 74 -6.07 -6.31 -0.90
C LEU A 74 -4.62 -6.82 -0.85
N LEU A 75 -3.65 -6.01 -0.41
CA LEU A 75 -2.27 -6.46 -0.15
C LEU A 75 -2.16 -7.28 1.15
N GLN A 76 -3.03 -7.00 2.12
CA GLN A 76 -3.12 -7.76 3.37
C GLN A 76 -3.86 -9.09 3.20
N ARG A 77 -4.66 -9.22 2.12
CA ARG A 77 -5.36 -10.45 1.77
C ARG A 77 -4.44 -11.48 1.13
N GLN A 78 -3.38 -11.88 1.82
CA GLN A 78 -2.91 -13.26 1.73
C GLN A 78 -3.98 -14.19 2.31
N PRO A 79 -4.12 -15.43 1.80
CA PRO A 79 -5.37 -16.16 1.82
C PRO A 79 -5.75 -16.57 3.24
N SER A 80 -6.61 -15.78 3.89
CA SER A 80 -7.50 -16.33 4.89
C SER A 80 -8.52 -17.19 4.15
N ALA A 81 -8.14 -18.43 3.88
CA ALA A 81 -9.10 -19.50 3.66
C ALA A 81 -9.75 -19.80 5.02
N ALA A 82 -10.67 -18.92 5.43
CA ALA A 82 -11.74 -19.31 6.32
C ALA A 82 -12.68 -20.21 5.52
N ALA A 83 -12.52 -21.52 5.70
CA ALA A 83 -13.54 -22.52 5.38
C ALA A 83 -13.57 -23.58 6.50
N GLY A 84 -13.96 -23.16 7.70
CA GLY A 84 -14.84 -24.02 8.50
C GLY A 84 -16.28 -23.79 8.02
N PRO A 85 -17.21 -24.77 8.05
CA PRO A 85 -17.30 -25.81 9.07
C PRO A 85 -17.53 -27.22 8.49
N ALA A 86 -16.85 -28.24 9.02
CA ALA A 86 -17.30 -29.62 8.91
C ALA A 86 -17.54 -30.16 10.32
N LEU A 87 -18.73 -29.87 10.84
CA LEU A 87 -19.33 -30.67 11.91
C LEU A 87 -19.59 -32.08 11.34
N THR A 88 -18.57 -32.94 11.31
CA THR A 88 -18.77 -34.38 11.21
C THR A 88 -19.23 -34.87 12.56
N ASN A 89 -20.55 -34.81 12.73
CA ASN A 89 -21.33 -35.40 13.80
C ASN A 89 -20.93 -36.89 14.00
N PRO A 90 -20.35 -37.32 15.13
CA PRO A 90 -20.10 -38.73 15.39
C PRO A 90 -21.32 -39.29 16.13
N LEU A 91 -22.45 -39.36 15.45
CA LEU A 91 -23.63 -40.07 15.93
C LEU A 91 -24.14 -40.95 14.82
N LEU A 92 -23.72 -42.22 14.81
CA LEU A 92 -24.60 -43.32 14.47
C LEU A 92 -24.16 -44.59 15.21
N VAL A 93 -25.05 -44.98 16.11
CA VAL A 93 -25.12 -46.19 16.91
C VAL A 93 -25.41 -47.42 16.02
N SER A 94 -24.82 -48.55 16.42
CA SER A 94 -25.15 -49.98 16.20
C SER A 94 -25.85 -50.49 14.94
N CYS A 95 -25.29 -51.58 14.40
CA CYS A 95 -25.97 -52.88 14.20
C CYS A 95 -25.08 -54.00 14.77
#